data_AF-A0A6J1L316-F1
#
_entry.id   AF-A0A6J1L316-F1
#
_cell.length_a   1.000
_cell.length_b   1.000
_cell.length_c   1.000
_cell.angle_alpha   90.00
_cell.angle_beta   90.00
_cell.angle_gamma   90.00
#
_symmetry.space_group_name_H-M   'P 1'
#
loop_
_entity.id
_entity.type
_entity.pdbx_description
1 polymer ?
#
loop_
_entity_poly.entity_id
_entity_poly.type
_entity_poly.pdbx_seq_one_letter_code
_entity_poly.pdbx_strand_id
1 'polypeptide(L)'
;MRLMKCCCCISLQFGTLMFGCLFGLVDFYLGSLGVYYVSIDEMPKKITVFFDKMDARLCVFWFAVIYYIIAFSDLLLIAGAMAKNPTCLGPWLIVNFIVLICTIATVLLSVLAVVRVGILLYAILVVNSFYDELTAGLFI
;
A
#
# COMPACT_ATOMS: atom_id res chain seq x y z
N MET A 1 -20.38 3.08 -3.71
CA MET A 1 -20.42 4.32 -4.52
C MET A 1 -19.43 4.16 -5.65
N ARG A 2 -19.86 4.36 -6.91
CA ARG A 2 -18.99 4.25 -8.10
C ARG A 2 -18.38 5.60 -8.42
N LEU A 3 -17.06 5.70 -8.54
CA LEU A 3 -16.42 6.89 -9.10
C LEU A 3 -16.40 6.78 -10.63
N MET A 4 -17.01 7.73 -11.32
CA MET A 4 -16.91 7.85 -12.78
C MET A 4 -15.58 8.46 -13.24
N LYS A 5 -14.87 9.21 -12.36
CA LYS A 5 -13.57 9.86 -12.63
C LYS A 5 -12.75 9.95 -11.33
N CYS A 6 -11.44 9.83 -11.42
CA CYS A 6 -10.53 10.15 -10.31
C CYS A 6 -10.35 11.68 -10.23
N CYS A 7 -10.00 12.21 -9.04
CA CYS A 7 -9.86 13.64 -8.72
C CYS A 7 -9.50 14.53 -9.93
N CYS A 8 -10.25 15.62 -10.17
CA CYS A 8 -10.04 16.56 -11.29
C CYS A 8 -10.15 15.97 -12.71
N CYS A 9 -11.15 15.12 -12.97
CA CYS A 9 -11.46 14.56 -14.30
C CYS A 9 -10.40 13.61 -14.90
N ILE A 10 -9.47 13.13 -14.09
CA ILE A 10 -8.43 12.18 -14.50
C ILE A 10 -9.06 10.79 -14.72
N SER A 11 -8.61 10.08 -15.77
CA SER A 11 -9.08 8.72 -16.05
C SER A 11 -8.77 7.79 -14.87
N LEU A 12 -9.66 6.86 -14.56
CA LEU A 12 -9.45 5.91 -13.47
C LEU A 12 -8.14 5.13 -13.63
N GLN A 13 -7.82 4.76 -14.87
CA GLN A 13 -6.55 4.12 -15.22
C GLN A 13 -5.32 4.92 -14.76
N PHE A 14 -5.30 6.24 -15.02
CA PHE A 14 -4.19 7.09 -14.61
C PHE A 14 -4.16 7.30 -13.09
N GLY A 15 -5.33 7.39 -12.45
CA GLY A 15 -5.43 7.42 -10.98
C GLY A 15 -4.83 6.17 -10.33
N THR A 16 -5.21 4.98 -10.82
CA THR A 16 -4.66 3.71 -10.36
C THR A 16 -3.14 3.63 -10.55
N LEU A 17 -2.62 4.08 -11.69
CA LEU A 17 -1.18 4.09 -11.97
C LEU A 17 -0.42 5.03 -11.04
N MET A 18 -0.97 6.23 -10.77
CA MET A 18 -0.40 7.18 -9.83
C MET A 18 -0.34 6.62 -8.40
N PHE A 19 -1.41 5.96 -7.94
CA PHE A 19 -1.41 5.33 -6.62
C PHE A 19 -0.40 4.20 -6.52
N GLY A 20 -0.32 3.32 -7.53
CA GLY A 20 0.69 2.26 -7.56
C GLY A 20 2.12 2.80 -7.49
N CYS A 21 2.42 3.87 -8.24
CA CYS A 21 3.74 4.50 -8.18
C CYS A 21 4.04 5.14 -6.81
N LEU A 22 3.08 5.89 -6.25
CA LEU A 22 3.27 6.58 -4.96
C LEU A 22 3.43 5.61 -3.80
N PHE A 23 2.55 4.61 -3.68
CA PHE A 23 2.63 3.60 -2.63
C PHE A 23 3.87 2.72 -2.81
N GLY A 24 4.12 2.24 -4.03
CA GLY A 24 5.27 1.40 -4.32
C GLY A 24 6.61 2.07 -3.99
N LEU A 25 6.77 3.37 -4.30
CA LEU A 25 7.98 4.11 -3.95
C LEU A 25 8.15 4.28 -2.43
N VAL A 26 7.06 4.61 -1.73
CA VAL A 26 7.09 4.78 -0.26
C VAL A 26 7.40 3.47 0.44
N ASP A 27 6.75 2.38 0.03
CA ASP A 27 6.94 1.07 0.65
C ASP A 27 8.33 0.49 0.32
N PHE A 28 8.83 0.70 -0.91
CA PHE A 28 10.20 0.34 -1.26
C PHE A 28 11.23 1.14 -0.44
N TYR A 29 11.02 2.45 -0.27
CA TYR A 29 11.87 3.29 0.57
C TYR A 29 11.88 2.80 2.03
N LEU A 30 10.71 2.54 2.62
CA LEU A 30 10.60 2.03 3.99
C LEU A 30 11.24 0.64 4.16
N GLY A 31 11.06 -0.25 3.18
CA GLY A 31 11.74 -1.56 3.16
C GLY A 31 13.26 -1.41 3.14
N SER A 32 13.79 -0.56 2.25
CA SER A 32 15.23 -0.31 2.13
C SER A 32 15.83 0.32 3.40
N LEU A 33 15.10 1.21 4.06
CA LEU A 33 15.51 1.86 5.30
C LEU A 33 15.52 0.85 6.47
N GLY A 34 14.58 -0.09 6.49
CA GLY A 34 14.59 -1.22 7.42
C GLY A 34 15.82 -2.12 7.23
N VAL A 35 16.13 -2.51 5.99
CA VAL A 35 17.34 -3.30 5.69
C VAL A 35 18.62 -2.54 6.03
N TYR A 36 18.66 -1.24 5.76
CA TYR A 36 19.79 -0.38 6.12
C TYR A 36 20.07 -0.42 7.63
N TYR A 37 19.05 -0.18 8.48
CA TYR A 37 19.22 -0.24 9.93
C TYR A 37 19.63 -1.62 10.45
N VAL A 38 19.14 -2.69 9.83
CA VAL A 38 19.57 -4.06 10.17
C VAL A 38 21.03 -4.32 9.78
N SER A 39 21.51 -3.69 8.70
CA SER A 39 22.86 -3.90 8.15
C SER A 39 23.93 -3.13 8.91
N ILE A 40 23.65 -1.88 9.31
CA ILE A 40 24.61 -1.05 10.06
C ILE A 40 24.61 -1.33 11.58
N ASP A 41 23.67 -2.15 12.06
CA ASP A 41 23.48 -2.49 13.48
C ASP A 41 23.25 -1.29 14.42
N GLU A 42 23.01 -0.11 13.86
CA GLU A 42 22.65 1.11 14.58
C GLU A 42 21.15 1.38 14.40
N MET A 43 20.37 0.98 15.40
CA MET A 43 18.93 1.28 15.43
C MET A 43 18.66 2.56 16.22
N PRO A 44 17.75 3.43 15.74
CA PRO A 44 17.36 4.61 16.50
C PRO A 44 16.69 4.18 17.81
N LYS A 45 17.05 4.86 18.91
CA LYS A 45 16.60 4.54 20.28
C LYS A 45 15.08 4.41 20.44
N LYS A 46 14.29 5.10 19.61
CA LYS A 46 12.83 4.97 19.62
C LYS A 46 12.35 3.57 19.21
N ILE A 47 13.03 2.94 18.26
CA ILE A 47 12.68 1.59 17.76
C ILE A 47 13.09 0.53 18.77
N THR A 48 14.28 0.65 19.36
CA THR A 48 14.74 -0.31 20.39
C THR A 48 13.88 -0.26 21.64
N VAL A 49 13.42 0.93 22.07
CA VAL A 49 12.50 1.09 23.20
C VAL A 49 11.10 0.55 22.88
N PHE A 50 10.63 0.69 21.64
CA PHE A 50 9.35 0.12 21.22
C PHE A 50 9.37 -1.41 21.23
N PHE A 51 10.51 -2.00 20.86
CA PHE A 51 10.72 -3.45 20.83
C PHE A 51 11.51 -3.95 22.05
N ASP A 52 11.49 -3.28 23.20
CA ASP A 52 12.34 -3.63 24.35
C ASP A 52 12.14 -5.08 24.86
N LYS A 53 10.96 -5.66 24.61
CA LYS A 53 10.64 -7.07 24.95
C LYS A 53 10.86 -8.08 23.83
N MET A 54 11.30 -7.65 22.65
CA MET A 54 11.49 -8.47 21.46
C MET A 54 12.86 -8.20 20.82
N ASP A 55 13.34 -9.11 19.97
CA ASP A 55 14.51 -8.81 19.16
C ASP A 55 14.14 -7.77 18.10
N ALA A 56 14.49 -6.50 18.39
CA ALA A 56 14.21 -5.36 17.51
C ALA A 56 14.78 -5.57 16.10
N ARG A 57 15.91 -6.27 15.97
CA ARG A 57 16.54 -6.54 14.68
C ARG A 57 15.72 -7.50 13.83
N LEU A 58 15.29 -8.59 14.46
CA LEU A 58 14.43 -9.56 13.80
C LEU A 58 13.09 -8.92 13.39
N CYS A 59 12.49 -8.12 14.28
CA CYS A 59 11.27 -7.39 13.98
C CYS A 59 11.43 -6.45 12.78
N VAL A 60 12.43 -5.57 12.81
CA VAL A 60 12.68 -4.59 11.73
C VAL A 60 12.96 -5.30 10.40
N PHE A 61 13.70 -6.41 10.42
CA PHE A 61 13.94 -7.23 9.25
C PHE A 61 12.64 -7.79 8.67
N TRP A 62 11.77 -8.38 9.50
CA TRP A 62 10.48 -8.90 9.05
C TRP A 62 9.55 -7.81 8.52
N PHE A 63 9.54 -6.63 9.17
CA PHE A 63 8.81 -5.48 8.65
C PHE A 63 9.33 -5.05 7.27
N ALA A 64 10.65 -5.03 7.07
CA ALA A 64 11.24 -4.71 5.77
C ALA A 64 10.82 -5.71 4.68
N VAL A 65 10.82 -7.02 5.00
CA VAL A 65 10.33 -8.07 4.09
C VAL A 65 8.85 -7.85 3.72
N ILE A 66 8.00 -7.54 4.70
CA ILE A 66 6.58 -7.24 4.46
C ILE A 66 6.43 -6.02 3.54
N TYR A 67 7.17 -4.95 3.77
CA TYR A 67 7.14 -3.77 2.91
C TYR A 67 7.56 -4.08 1.47
N TYR A 68 8.55 -4.94 1.25
CA TYR A 68 8.90 -5.39 -0.10
C TYR A 68 7.79 -6.21 -0.78
N ILE A 69 7.09 -7.06 -0.03
CA ILE A 69 5.94 -7.82 -0.55
C ILE A 69 4.80 -6.86 -0.95
N ILE A 70 4.54 -5.83 -0.14
CA ILE A 70 3.53 -4.81 -0.44
C ILE A 70 3.96 -4.00 -1.68
N ALA A 71 5.22 -3.57 -1.76
CA ALA A 71 5.75 -2.87 -2.93
C ALA A 71 5.65 -3.72 -4.21
N PHE A 72 5.84 -5.04 -4.12
CA PHE A 72 5.60 -5.95 -5.25
C PHE A 72 4.13 -6.01 -5.65
N SER A 73 3.21 -5.92 -4.68
CA SER A 73 1.78 -5.79 -4.97
C SER A 73 1.47 -4.49 -5.71
N ASP A 74 2.15 -3.38 -5.41
CA ASP A 74 1.98 -2.12 -6.14
C ASP A 74 2.48 -2.21 -7.58
N LEU A 75 3.54 -2.98 -7.83
CA LEU A 75 3.98 -3.28 -9.20
C LEU A 75 2.91 -4.07 -9.97
N LEU A 76 2.22 -5.01 -9.32
CA LEU A 76 1.08 -5.73 -9.90
C LEU A 76 -0.08 -4.77 -10.22
N LEU A 77 -0.32 -3.76 -9.37
CA LEU A 77 -1.33 -2.73 -9.63
C LEU A 77 -0.98 -1.92 -10.88
N ILE A 78 0.26 -1.46 -11.02
CA ILE A 78 0.74 -0.71 -12.18
C ILE A 78 0.64 -1.57 -13.44
N ALA A 79 1.10 -2.82 -13.38
CA ALA A 79 1.02 -3.77 -14.50
C ALA A 79 -0.43 -4.05 -14.90
N GLY A 80 -1.33 -4.26 -13.92
CA GLY A 80 -2.76 -4.44 -14.14
C GLY A 80 -3.41 -3.21 -14.77
N ALA A 81 -3.01 -2.01 -14.37
CA ALA A 81 -3.50 -0.76 -14.94
C ALA A 81 -3.02 -0.54 -16.38
N MET A 82 -1.79 -0.91 -16.71
CA MET A 82 -1.28 -0.83 -18.09
C MET A 82 -1.90 -1.90 -19.00
N ALA A 83 -1.99 -3.13 -18.51
CA ALA A 83 -2.52 -4.27 -19.27
C ALA A 83 -4.05 -4.33 -19.31
N LYS A 84 -4.75 -3.44 -18.57
CA LYS A 84 -6.21 -3.45 -18.40
C LYS A 84 -6.72 -4.84 -18.00
N ASN A 85 -5.99 -5.53 -17.13
CA ASN A 85 -6.32 -6.90 -16.72
C ASN A 85 -6.82 -6.93 -15.27
N PRO A 86 -8.11 -7.21 -15.02
CA PRO A 86 -8.70 -7.19 -13.68
C PRO A 86 -8.02 -8.20 -12.72
N THR A 87 -7.49 -9.30 -13.24
CA THR A 87 -6.85 -10.36 -12.44
C THR A 87 -5.66 -9.86 -11.62
N CYS A 88 -4.99 -8.80 -12.06
CA CYS A 88 -3.87 -8.20 -11.33
C CYS A 88 -4.31 -7.15 -10.30
N LEU A 89 -5.48 -6.54 -10.48
CA LEU A 89 -6.01 -5.52 -9.56
C LEU A 89 -6.67 -6.12 -8.32
N GLY A 90 -7.31 -7.28 -8.45
CA GLY A 90 -7.99 -7.98 -7.35
C GLY A 90 -7.06 -8.27 -6.16
N PRO A 91 -5.90 -8.92 -6.37
CA PRO A 91 -4.93 -9.20 -5.30
C PRO A 91 -4.47 -7.92 -4.56
N TRP A 92 -4.23 -6.84 -5.30
CA TRP A 92 -3.83 -5.56 -4.69
C TRP A 92 -4.91 -4.99 -3.77
N LEU A 93 -6.18 -5.06 -4.17
CA LEU A 93 -7.32 -4.63 -3.35
C LEU A 93 -7.40 -5.42 -2.04
N ILE A 94 -7.22 -6.74 -2.10
CA ILE A 94 -7.26 -7.61 -0.92
C ILE A 94 -6.13 -7.26 0.05
N VAL A 95 -4.89 -7.16 -0.44
CA VAL A 95 -3.72 -6.83 0.39
C VAL A 95 -3.89 -5.46 1.05
N ASN A 96 -4.29 -4.44 0.29
CA ASN A 96 -4.46 -3.09 0.83
C ASN A 96 -5.67 -2.97 1.76
N PHE A 97 -6.69 -3.80 1.58
CA PHE A 97 -7.81 -3.89 2.54
C PHE A 97 -7.36 -4.47 3.89
N ILE A 98 -6.49 -5.48 3.89
CA ILE A 98 -5.90 -6.01 5.13
C ILE A 98 -5.02 -4.95 5.79
N VAL A 99 -4.16 -4.28 5.02
CA VAL A 99 -3.31 -3.17 5.52
C VAL A 99 -4.16 -2.05 6.12
N LEU A 100 -5.30 -1.72 5.51
CA LEU A 100 -6.25 -0.75 6.03
C LEU A 100 -6.78 -1.16 7.42
N ILE A 101 -7.21 -2.40 7.60
CA ILE A 101 -7.70 -2.92 8.90
C ILE A 101 -6.60 -2.81 9.96
N CYS A 102 -5.37 -3.22 9.63
CA CYS A 102 -4.23 -3.08 10.54
C CYS A 102 -3.93 -1.61 10.88
N THR A 103 -4.06 -0.71 9.89
CA THR A 103 -3.80 0.72 10.09
C THR A 103 -4.87 1.37 10.96
N ILE A 104 -6.13 0.95 10.86
CA ILE A 104 -7.23 1.41 11.72
C ILE A 104 -6.93 1.11 13.20
N ALA A 105 -6.40 -0.08 13.51
CA ALA A 105 -5.97 -0.39 14.88
C ALA A 105 -4.88 0.58 15.38
N THR A 106 -4.05 1.09 14.46
CA THR A 106 -2.96 2.03 14.77
C THR A 106 -3.45 3.47 14.93
N VAL A 107 -4.64 3.82 14.42
CA VAL A 107 -5.27 5.14 14.63
C VAL A 107 -5.50 5.43 16.11
N LEU A 108 -5.78 4.40 16.90
CA LEU A 108 -5.90 4.52 18.37
C LEU A 108 -4.60 5.00 19.04
N LEU A 109 -3.45 4.81 18.38
CA LEU A 109 -2.12 5.14 18.90
C LEU A 109 -1.55 6.44 18.31
N SER A 110 -2.01 6.88 17.14
CA SER A 110 -1.46 8.07 16.48
C SER A 110 -2.44 8.76 15.55
N VAL A 111 -2.62 10.07 15.74
CA VAL A 111 -3.45 10.93 14.89
C VAL A 111 -2.92 10.99 13.44
N LEU A 112 -1.61 10.84 13.24
CA LEU A 112 -1.02 10.80 11.90
C LEU A 112 -1.51 9.59 11.08
N ALA A 113 -1.92 8.50 11.74
CA ALA A 113 -2.46 7.34 11.05
C ALA A 113 -3.84 7.62 10.42
N VAL A 114 -4.58 8.64 10.89
CA VAL A 114 -5.87 9.05 10.30
C VAL A 114 -5.71 9.51 8.85
N VAL A 115 -4.66 10.30 8.58
CA VAL A 115 -4.37 10.78 7.21
C VAL A 115 -4.05 9.59 6.30
N ARG A 116 -3.25 8.64 6.78
CA ARG A 116 -2.90 7.41 6.04
C ARG A 116 -4.14 6.59 5.70
N VAL A 117 -5.06 6.42 6.65
CA VAL A 117 -6.35 5.74 6.44
C VAL A 117 -7.19 6.45 5.38
N GLY A 118 -7.27 7.77 5.42
CA GLY A 118 -8.00 8.56 4.41
C GLY A 118 -7.46 8.36 3.00
N ILE A 119 -6.13 8.40 2.83
CA ILE A 119 -5.48 8.20 1.53
C ILE A 119 -5.68 6.76 1.04
N LEU A 120 -5.51 5.75 1.91
CA LEU A 120 -5.74 4.34 1.57
C LEU A 120 -7.19 4.06 1.16
N LEU A 121 -8.16 4.56 1.92
CA LEU A 121 -9.59 4.43 1.58
C LEU A 121 -9.90 5.02 0.21
N TYR A 122 -9.38 6.21 -0.06
CA TYR A 122 -9.58 6.86 -1.35
C TYR A 122 -8.94 6.06 -2.48
N ALA A 123 -7.71 5.56 -2.30
CA ALA A 123 -7.04 4.74 -3.28
C ALA A 123 -7.82 3.44 -3.57
N ILE A 124 -8.27 2.73 -2.53
CA ILE A 124 -9.10 1.53 -2.68
C ILE A 124 -10.39 1.84 -3.46
N LEU A 125 -11.05 2.97 -3.19
CA LEU A 125 -12.25 3.37 -3.94
C LEU A 125 -11.98 3.62 -5.42
N VAL A 126 -10.87 4.29 -5.75
CA VAL A 126 -10.46 4.56 -7.14
C VAL A 126 -10.14 3.25 -7.86
N VAL A 127 -9.32 2.40 -7.25
CA VAL A 127 -8.92 1.10 -7.85
C VAL A 127 -10.11 0.16 -7.98
N ASN A 128 -10.99 0.09 -6.98
CA ASN A 128 -12.18 -0.74 -7.04
C ASN A 128 -13.15 -0.27 -8.14
N SER A 129 -13.31 1.05 -8.30
CA SER A 129 -14.13 1.60 -9.38
C SER A 129 -13.55 1.25 -10.76
N PHE A 130 -12.22 1.21 -10.91
CA PHE A 130 -11.57 0.83 -12.17
C PHE A 130 -11.67 -0.69 -12.44
N TYR A 131 -11.55 -1.50 -11.38
CA TYR A 131 -11.77 -2.94 -11.44
C TYR A 131 -13.21 -3.28 -11.89
N ASP A 132 -14.21 -2.58 -11.34
CA ASP A 132 -15.61 -2.72 -11.75
C ASP A 132 -15.83 -2.32 -13.22
N GLU A 133 -15.17 -1.26 -13.70
CA GLU A 133 -15.24 -0.83 -15.11
C GLU A 133 -14.67 -1.90 -16.06
N LEU A 134 -13.53 -2.49 -15.70
CA LEU A 134 -12.88 -3.55 -16.46
C LEU A 134 -13.69 -4.85 -16.48
N THR A 135 -14.29 -5.22 -15.34
CA THR A 135 -15.09 -6.44 -15.23
C THR A 135 -16.48 -6.29 -15.87
N ALA A 136 -17.09 -5.11 -15.81
CA ALA A 136 -18.34 -4.83 -16.52
C ALA A 136 -18.15 -4.81 -18.04
N GLY A 137 -17.01 -4.33 -18.53
CA GLY A 137 -16.67 -4.34 -19.97
C GLY A 137 -16.33 -5.73 -20.53
N LEU A 138 -16.03 -6.72 -19.68
CA LEU A 138 -15.72 -8.10 -20.09
C LEU A 138 -16.98 -8.96 -20.31
N PHE A 139 -18.17 -8.48 -19.90
CA PHE A 139 -19.46 -9.17 -19.97
C PHE A 139 -20.39 -8.65 -21.08
N ILE A 140 -19.87 -7.84 -22.02
CA ILE A 140 -20.54 -7.41 -23.26
C ILE A 140 -19.74 -7.96 -24.44
#